data_AF-A0A3D2XCB3-F1
#
_entry.id   AF-A0A3D2XCB3-F1
#
_cell.length_a   1.000
_cell.length_b   1.000
_cell.length_c   1.000
_cell.angle_alpha   90.00
_cell.angle_beta   90.00
_cell.angle_gamma   90.00
#
_symmetry.space_group_name_H-M   'P 1'
#
loop_
_entity.id
_entity.type
_entity.pdbx_description
1 polymer ?
#
loop_
_entity_poly.entity_id
_entity_poly.type
_entity_poly.pdbx_seq_one_letter_code
_entity_poly.pdbx_strand_id
1 'polypeptide(L)'
;LAATLFPRYFPMFMTAAGSIPPAKVLIIGAGVAGLQAIATARRLGAVVEVSDTRPAVKEEVMSLGAKFIEVEGAADASKAGGYAVEQSEEFKQRQQQRLAESVAKSDIIITTAQIPGKKAPLLVNESMLNSMKPGSVVIDLAASTGGNVFATKNNETIVHNGVTIMGNSNLAADMPWDASKLYGKNVLNFLQLIINKEAQLNLNFEDDLVKGCCITHNGEVVHERVKGES
;
A
#
# COMPACT_ATOMS: atom_id res chain seq x y z
N LEU A 1 3.03 2.70 -14.22
CA LEU A 1 4.30 2.92 -13.47
C LEU A 1 5.21 1.70 -13.53
N ALA A 2 4.95 0.61 -12.79
CA ALA A 2 5.83 -0.57 -12.87
C ALA A 2 6.03 -1.08 -14.31
N ALA A 3 4.94 -1.16 -15.10
CA ALA A 3 4.99 -1.58 -16.50
C ALA A 3 5.80 -0.67 -17.43
N THR A 4 5.98 0.61 -17.09
CA THR A 4 6.78 1.54 -17.91
C THR A 4 8.27 1.47 -17.57
N LEU A 5 8.62 0.93 -16.40
CA LEU A 5 10.00 0.77 -15.93
C LEU A 5 10.55 -0.64 -16.17
N PHE A 6 9.67 -1.63 -16.18
CA PHE A 6 10.04 -3.04 -16.28
C PHE A 6 10.36 -3.43 -17.74
N PRO A 7 11.53 -4.01 -18.04
CA PRO A 7 11.97 -4.26 -19.42
C PRO A 7 11.37 -5.52 -20.05
N ARG A 8 10.31 -6.11 -19.47
CA ARG A 8 9.66 -7.33 -19.97
C ARG A 8 8.13 -7.18 -19.95
N TYR A 9 7.46 -8.04 -20.68
CA TYR A 9 6.00 -8.10 -20.70
C TYR A 9 5.40 -8.61 -19.38
N PHE A 10 4.24 -8.08 -19.01
CA PHE A 10 3.44 -8.56 -17.88
C PHE A 10 2.70 -9.88 -18.18
N PRO A 11 1.94 -10.00 -19.29
CA PRO A 11 1.19 -11.21 -19.56
C PRO A 11 2.09 -12.33 -20.07
N MET A 12 1.57 -13.55 -19.99
CA MET A 12 2.13 -14.66 -20.76
C MET A 12 1.94 -14.39 -22.25
N PHE A 13 3.01 -14.52 -23.03
CA PHE A 13 2.94 -14.48 -24.49
C PHE A 13 3.41 -15.81 -25.06
N MET A 14 2.61 -16.40 -25.94
CA MET A 14 3.02 -17.54 -26.76
C MET A 14 3.18 -17.05 -28.20
N THR A 15 4.35 -17.27 -28.77
CA THR A 15 4.70 -16.84 -30.13
C THR A 15 5.34 -18.00 -30.89
N ALA A 16 5.52 -17.83 -32.21
CA ALA A 16 6.27 -18.79 -33.01
C ALA A 16 7.73 -18.97 -32.54
N ALA A 17 8.31 -17.94 -31.89
CA ALA A 17 9.68 -17.96 -31.37
C ALA A 17 9.78 -18.56 -29.95
N GLY A 18 8.67 -18.97 -29.35
CA GLY A 18 8.62 -19.53 -28.00
C GLY A 18 7.67 -18.77 -27.07
N SER A 19 7.73 -19.15 -25.78
CA SER A 19 6.84 -18.64 -24.74
C SER A 19 7.58 -17.71 -23.78
N ILE A 20 7.01 -16.54 -23.53
CA ILE A 20 7.47 -15.60 -22.52
C ILE A 20 6.60 -15.80 -21.27
N PRO A 21 7.20 -16.14 -20.11
CA PRO A 21 6.44 -16.32 -18.88
C PRO A 21 5.90 -14.97 -18.37
N PRO A 22 4.75 -14.97 -17.68
CA PRO A 22 4.18 -13.76 -17.12
C PRO A 22 5.10 -13.16 -16.04
N ALA A 23 5.00 -11.85 -15.84
CA ALA A 23 5.68 -11.17 -14.74
C ALA A 23 5.14 -11.66 -13.39
N LYS A 24 6.04 -11.77 -12.41
CA LYS A 24 5.71 -12.06 -11.02
C LYS A 24 5.72 -10.77 -10.20
N VAL A 25 4.56 -10.39 -9.69
CA VAL A 25 4.36 -9.17 -8.89
C VAL A 25 4.10 -9.57 -7.44
N LEU A 26 4.91 -9.06 -6.52
CA LEU A 26 4.69 -9.17 -5.09
C LEU A 26 4.15 -7.85 -4.54
N ILE A 27 3.03 -7.91 -3.83
CA ILE A 27 2.41 -6.75 -3.18
C ILE A 27 2.52 -6.91 -1.67
N ILE A 28 3.14 -5.95 -1.01
CA ILE A 28 3.35 -5.95 0.44
C ILE A 28 2.45 -4.87 1.05
N GLY A 29 1.34 -5.32 1.65
CA GLY A 29 0.22 -4.52 2.11
C GLY A 29 -0.99 -4.63 1.18
N ALA A 30 -2.13 -5.05 1.74
CA ALA A 30 -3.43 -5.19 1.08
C ALA A 30 -4.44 -4.20 1.66
N GLY A 31 -4.03 -2.93 1.81
CA GLY A 31 -4.97 -1.82 1.97
C GLY A 31 -5.59 -1.42 0.63
N VAL A 32 -6.28 -0.26 0.59
CA VAL A 32 -6.92 0.25 -0.65
C VAL A 32 -5.94 0.31 -1.83
N ALA A 33 -4.74 0.87 -1.62
CA ALA A 33 -3.71 0.96 -2.66
C ALA A 33 -3.22 -0.44 -3.11
N GLY A 34 -3.01 -1.35 -2.15
CA GLY A 34 -2.59 -2.72 -2.41
C GLY A 34 -3.61 -3.51 -3.24
N LEU A 35 -4.90 -3.46 -2.85
CA LEU A 35 -6.00 -4.10 -3.59
C LEU A 35 -6.12 -3.57 -5.01
N GLN A 36 -5.98 -2.25 -5.21
CA GLN A 36 -6.00 -1.66 -6.53
C GLN A 36 -4.77 -2.08 -7.36
N ALA A 37 -3.60 -2.21 -6.74
CA ALA A 37 -2.39 -2.73 -7.38
C ALA A 37 -2.57 -4.20 -7.80
N ILE A 38 -3.20 -5.03 -6.96
CA ILE A 38 -3.55 -6.43 -7.28
C ILE A 38 -4.43 -6.46 -8.53
N ALA A 39 -5.57 -5.76 -8.48
CA ALA A 39 -6.54 -5.76 -9.58
C ALA A 39 -5.91 -5.29 -10.90
N THR A 40 -5.04 -4.27 -10.84
CA THR A 40 -4.36 -3.73 -12.02
C THR A 40 -3.30 -4.70 -12.56
N ALA A 41 -2.46 -5.27 -11.70
CA ALA A 41 -1.44 -6.24 -12.12
C ALA A 41 -2.08 -7.51 -12.73
N ARG A 42 -3.20 -7.98 -12.16
CA ARG A 42 -3.98 -9.11 -12.69
C ARG A 42 -4.60 -8.79 -14.04
N ARG A 43 -5.16 -7.58 -14.24
CA ARG A 43 -5.65 -7.12 -15.55
C ARG A 43 -4.54 -7.07 -16.60
N LEU A 44 -3.30 -6.80 -16.20
CA LEU A 44 -2.12 -6.85 -17.08
C LEU A 44 -1.61 -8.27 -17.33
N GLY A 45 -2.22 -9.30 -16.74
CA GLY A 45 -1.85 -10.71 -16.94
C GLY A 45 -0.70 -11.23 -16.08
N ALA A 46 -0.30 -10.48 -15.04
CA ALA A 46 0.74 -10.91 -14.12
C ALA A 46 0.27 -11.99 -13.14
N VAL A 47 1.23 -12.77 -12.65
CA VAL A 47 1.04 -13.62 -11.46
C VAL A 47 1.30 -12.76 -10.24
N VAL A 48 0.36 -12.71 -9.31
CA VAL A 48 0.41 -11.81 -8.15
C VAL A 48 0.44 -12.62 -6.86
N GLU A 49 1.45 -12.37 -6.03
CA GLU A 49 1.52 -12.81 -4.64
C GLU A 49 1.36 -11.59 -3.71
N VAL A 50 0.77 -11.80 -2.53
CA VAL A 50 0.48 -10.73 -1.58
C VAL A 50 0.88 -11.12 -0.17
N SER A 51 1.54 -10.21 0.54
CA SER A 51 1.81 -10.32 1.97
C SER A 51 1.11 -9.20 2.72
N ASP A 52 0.29 -9.53 3.72
CA ASP A 52 -0.29 -8.59 4.68
C ASP A 52 -0.31 -9.26 6.06
N THR A 53 -0.21 -8.48 7.13
CA THR A 53 -0.25 -9.00 8.51
C THR A 53 -1.68 -9.33 8.97
N ARG A 54 -2.70 -8.77 8.31
CA ARG A 54 -4.10 -8.93 8.70
C ARG A 54 -4.67 -10.16 7.99
N PRO A 55 -5.18 -11.17 8.72
CA PRO A 55 -5.79 -12.35 8.09
C PRO A 55 -7.10 -12.02 7.35
N ALA A 56 -7.81 -10.96 7.77
CA ALA A 56 -9.10 -10.57 7.19
C ALA A 56 -9.05 -10.22 5.70
N VAL A 57 -7.91 -9.74 5.19
CA VAL A 57 -7.77 -9.35 3.78
C VAL A 57 -7.52 -10.55 2.84
N LYS A 58 -7.32 -11.75 3.38
CA LYS A 58 -7.00 -12.95 2.60
C LYS A 58 -8.08 -13.27 1.57
N GLU A 59 -9.35 -13.22 1.99
CA GLU A 59 -10.49 -13.50 1.10
C GLU A 59 -10.58 -12.47 -0.03
N GLU A 60 -10.39 -11.18 0.28
CA GLU A 60 -10.37 -10.11 -0.71
C GLU A 60 -9.24 -10.30 -1.73
N VAL A 61 -8.02 -10.61 -1.27
CA VAL A 61 -6.87 -10.91 -2.12
C VAL A 61 -7.16 -12.08 -3.07
N MET A 62 -7.72 -13.17 -2.53
CA MET A 62 -8.05 -14.36 -3.31
C MET A 62 -9.18 -14.09 -4.32
N SER A 63 -10.17 -13.27 -3.96
CA SER A 63 -11.27 -12.88 -4.86
C SER A 63 -10.76 -12.12 -6.10
N LEU A 64 -9.64 -11.41 -5.97
CA LEU A 64 -8.96 -10.72 -7.08
C LEU A 64 -8.04 -11.65 -7.89
N GLY A 65 -7.96 -12.94 -7.53
CA GLY A 65 -7.16 -13.95 -8.23
C GLY A 65 -5.67 -13.90 -7.89
N ALA A 66 -5.28 -13.25 -6.79
CA ALA A 66 -3.92 -13.26 -6.27
C ALA A 66 -3.73 -14.34 -5.20
N LYS A 67 -2.48 -14.72 -4.97
CA LYS A 67 -2.11 -15.71 -3.96
C LYS A 67 -1.67 -14.99 -2.68
N PHE A 68 -2.28 -15.34 -1.55
CA PHE A 68 -1.86 -14.83 -0.25
C PHE A 68 -0.66 -15.62 0.30
N ILE A 69 0.36 -14.94 0.82
CA ILE A 69 1.51 -15.57 1.48
C ILE A 69 1.12 -15.88 2.91
N GLU A 70 0.80 -17.15 3.17
CA GLU A 70 0.43 -17.63 4.50
C GLU A 70 1.66 -17.93 5.35
N VAL A 71 1.60 -17.51 6.60
CA VAL A 71 2.56 -17.84 7.64
C VAL A 71 1.79 -18.47 8.79
N GLU A 72 2.10 -19.73 9.10
CA GLU A 72 1.43 -20.46 10.17
C GLU A 72 1.77 -19.88 11.55
N GLY A 73 0.81 -19.92 12.47
CA GLY A 73 1.02 -19.51 13.87
C GLY A 73 0.87 -18.02 14.15
N ALA A 74 0.13 -17.28 13.30
CA ALA A 74 -0.25 -15.90 13.60
C ALA A 74 -1.13 -15.85 14.86
N ALA A 75 -0.85 -14.88 15.74
CA ALA A 75 -1.71 -14.62 16.89
C ALA A 75 -3.09 -14.13 16.42
N ASP A 76 -4.15 -14.58 17.11
CA ASP A 76 -5.53 -14.26 16.75
C ASP A 76 -5.79 -12.74 16.88
N ALA A 77 -6.00 -12.09 15.74
CA ALA A 77 -6.28 -10.67 15.63
C ALA A 77 -7.77 -10.31 15.82
N SER A 78 -8.64 -11.31 16.02
CA SER A 78 -10.09 -11.10 16.19
C SER A 78 -10.44 -10.15 17.34
N LYS A 79 -9.57 -10.04 18.35
CA LYS A 79 -9.76 -9.17 19.53
C LYS A 79 -9.19 -7.75 19.40
N ALA A 80 -8.50 -7.41 18.31
CA ALA A 80 -7.77 -6.15 18.16
C ALA A 80 -8.47 -5.10 17.27
N GLY A 81 -9.76 -5.30 16.94
CA GLY A 81 -10.56 -4.29 16.23
C GLY A 81 -10.02 -3.89 14.84
N GLY A 82 -9.33 -4.80 14.15
CA GLY A 82 -8.75 -4.56 12.82
C GLY A 82 -7.30 -4.07 12.80
N TYR A 83 -6.66 -3.87 13.96
CA TYR A 83 -5.24 -3.54 14.08
C TYR A 83 -4.36 -4.80 14.27
N ALA A 84 -3.07 -4.69 13.90
CA ALA A 84 -2.12 -5.79 13.99
C ALA A 84 -1.78 -6.11 15.47
N VAL A 85 -1.86 -7.40 15.85
CA VAL A 85 -1.45 -7.91 17.18
C VAL A 85 0.04 -8.17 17.20
N GLU A 86 0.69 -7.95 18.35
CA GLU A 86 2.09 -8.29 18.55
C GLU A 86 2.32 -9.79 18.33
N GLN A 87 3.23 -10.11 17.42
CA GLN A 87 3.50 -11.49 17.00
C GLN A 87 4.72 -12.05 17.72
N SER A 88 4.77 -13.38 17.88
CA SER A 88 5.95 -14.06 18.44
C SER A 88 7.18 -13.86 17.55
N GLU A 89 8.37 -13.95 18.14
CA GLU A 89 9.62 -13.77 17.41
C GLU A 89 9.83 -14.86 16.34
N GLU A 90 9.44 -16.10 16.65
CA GLU A 90 9.42 -17.21 15.70
C GLU A 90 8.47 -16.98 14.51
N PHE A 91 7.31 -16.34 14.75
CA PHE A 91 6.40 -15.96 13.69
C PHE A 91 7.03 -14.90 12.79
N LYS A 92 7.61 -13.85 13.38
CA LYS A 92 8.29 -12.78 12.62
C LYS A 92 9.43 -13.33 11.77
N GLN A 93 10.24 -14.25 12.30
CA GLN A 93 11.32 -14.89 11.55
C GLN A 93 10.78 -15.72 10.38
N ARG A 94 9.75 -16.56 10.60
CA ARG A 94 9.11 -17.32 9.53
C ARG A 94 8.49 -16.42 8.47
N GLN A 95 7.83 -15.35 8.88
CA GLN A 95 7.27 -14.34 7.99
C GLN A 95 8.36 -13.68 7.14
N GLN A 96 9.47 -13.27 7.77
CA GLN A 96 10.60 -12.67 7.08
C GLN A 96 11.24 -13.64 6.08
N GLN A 97 11.39 -14.92 6.44
CA GLN A 97 11.93 -15.94 5.54
C GLN A 97 11.02 -16.17 4.33
N ARG A 98 9.72 -16.35 4.54
CA ARG A 98 8.74 -16.50 3.45
C ARG A 98 8.72 -15.28 2.53
N LEU A 99 8.79 -14.09 3.12
CA LEU A 99 8.88 -12.85 2.37
C LEU A 99 10.16 -12.80 1.53
N ALA A 100 11.32 -13.16 2.09
CA ALA A 100 12.59 -13.20 1.36
C ALA A 100 12.53 -14.14 0.15
N GLU A 101 11.93 -15.33 0.30
CA GLU A 101 11.75 -16.27 -0.80
C GLU A 101 10.86 -15.73 -1.93
N SER A 102 9.79 -15.02 -1.59
CA SER A 102 8.92 -14.37 -2.58
C SER A 102 9.61 -13.17 -3.23
N VAL A 103 10.36 -12.36 -2.47
CA VAL A 103 11.15 -11.24 -3.00
C VAL A 103 12.15 -11.73 -4.05
N ALA A 104 12.95 -12.76 -3.75
CA ALA A 104 13.95 -13.30 -4.67
C ALA A 104 13.33 -13.82 -6.00
N LYS A 105 12.08 -14.28 -5.95
CA LYS A 105 11.35 -14.81 -7.12
C LYS A 105 10.60 -13.73 -7.90
N SER A 106 10.45 -12.53 -7.35
CA SER A 106 9.62 -11.46 -7.91
C SER A 106 10.36 -10.65 -8.97
N ASP A 107 9.65 -10.33 -10.05
CA ASP A 107 10.12 -9.38 -11.04
C ASP A 107 9.77 -7.94 -10.61
N ILE A 108 8.64 -7.77 -9.92
CA ILE A 108 8.14 -6.47 -9.45
C ILE A 108 7.71 -6.57 -7.99
N ILE A 109 8.03 -5.56 -7.20
CA ILE A 109 7.51 -5.37 -5.84
C ILE A 109 6.75 -4.05 -5.74
N ILE A 110 5.60 -4.05 -5.08
CA ILE A 110 4.86 -2.85 -4.71
C ILE A 110 4.64 -2.87 -3.20
N THR A 111 5.13 -1.86 -2.50
CA THR A 111 4.99 -1.74 -1.04
C THR A 111 4.05 -0.60 -0.67
N THR A 112 3.09 -0.87 0.21
CA THR A 112 2.06 0.11 0.60
C THR A 112 1.88 0.20 2.12
N ALA A 113 2.83 -0.31 2.91
CA ALA A 113 2.68 -0.40 4.35
C ALA A 113 3.00 0.95 5.01
N GLN A 114 1.98 1.61 5.55
CA GLN A 114 2.10 2.87 6.28
C GLN A 114 1.38 2.78 7.62
N ILE A 115 1.97 3.41 8.63
CA ILE A 115 1.37 3.58 9.95
C ILE A 115 1.25 5.09 10.22
N PRO A 116 0.04 5.63 10.40
CA PRO A 116 -0.14 7.06 10.69
C PRO A 116 0.71 7.54 11.86
N GLY A 117 1.42 8.65 11.67
CA GLY A 117 2.28 9.25 12.70
C GLY A 117 3.59 8.51 12.99
N LYS A 118 3.91 7.43 12.27
CA LYS A 118 5.15 6.66 12.45
C LYS A 118 5.94 6.54 11.14
N LYS A 119 7.25 6.31 11.28
CA LYS A 119 8.11 5.95 10.16
C LYS A 119 7.60 4.66 9.51
N ALA A 120 7.66 4.59 8.19
CA ALA A 120 7.39 3.37 7.44
C ALA A 120 8.31 2.23 7.93
N PRO A 121 7.78 1.02 8.17
CA PRO A 121 8.61 -0.12 8.56
C PRO A 121 9.47 -0.57 7.37
N LEU A 122 10.73 -0.90 7.61
CA LEU A 122 11.59 -1.52 6.59
C LEU A 122 11.20 -2.99 6.44
N LEU A 123 10.59 -3.35 5.30
CA LEU A 123 10.07 -4.69 5.01
C LEU A 123 10.98 -5.46 4.04
N VAL A 124 11.59 -4.76 3.08
CA VAL A 124 12.56 -5.34 2.15
C VAL A 124 13.93 -4.77 2.48
N ASN A 125 14.75 -5.58 3.18
CA ASN A 125 16.12 -5.19 3.54
C ASN A 125 17.08 -5.32 2.33
N GLU A 126 18.32 -4.85 2.51
CA GLU A 126 19.34 -4.86 1.45
C GLU A 126 19.61 -6.26 0.90
N SER A 127 19.70 -7.27 1.76
CA SER A 127 19.94 -8.66 1.34
C SER A 127 18.81 -9.21 0.47
N MET A 128 17.56 -8.98 0.87
CA MET A 128 16.38 -9.33 0.07
C MET A 128 16.39 -8.60 -1.28
N LEU A 129 16.61 -7.29 -1.27
CA LEU A 129 16.67 -6.49 -2.49
C LEU A 129 17.78 -7.00 -3.44
N ASN A 130 18.96 -7.31 -2.91
CA ASN A 130 20.09 -7.84 -3.67
C ASN A 130 19.88 -9.26 -4.20
N SER A 131 18.91 -10.00 -3.67
CA SER A 131 18.53 -11.32 -4.19
C SER A 131 17.62 -11.26 -5.42
N MET A 132 17.09 -10.08 -5.75
CA MET A 132 16.25 -9.89 -6.92
C MET A 132 17.06 -9.97 -8.21
N LYS A 133 16.38 -10.29 -9.32
CA LYS A 133 17.01 -10.32 -10.64
C LYS A 133 17.31 -8.90 -11.13
N PRO A 134 18.45 -8.68 -11.82
CA PRO A 134 18.66 -7.43 -12.55
C PRO A 134 17.52 -7.16 -13.54
N GLY A 135 17.09 -5.90 -13.62
CA GLY A 135 15.92 -5.47 -14.38
C GLY A 135 14.60 -5.53 -13.61
N SER A 136 14.59 -6.07 -12.38
CA SER A 136 13.41 -5.99 -11.50
C SER A 136 13.08 -4.55 -11.11
N VAL A 137 11.83 -4.31 -10.74
CA VAL A 137 11.31 -2.98 -10.38
C VAL A 137 10.65 -3.00 -9.00
N VAL A 138 10.93 -1.99 -8.18
CA VAL A 138 10.26 -1.77 -6.90
C VAL A 138 9.55 -0.42 -6.91
N ILE A 139 8.27 -0.39 -6.55
CA ILE A 139 7.48 0.82 -6.35
C ILE A 139 7.14 0.94 -4.87
N ASP A 140 7.71 1.94 -4.21
CA ASP A 140 7.53 2.17 -2.77
C ASP A 140 6.63 3.37 -2.52
N LEU A 141 5.37 3.10 -2.12
CA LEU A 141 4.37 4.13 -1.86
C LEU A 141 4.56 4.78 -0.49
N ALA A 142 5.42 4.23 0.37
CA ALA A 142 5.70 4.75 1.72
C ALA A 142 6.97 5.61 1.79
N ALA A 143 7.50 6.04 0.63
CA ALA A 143 8.76 6.75 0.53
C ALA A 143 8.82 8.05 1.37
N SER A 144 7.74 8.83 1.46
CA SER A 144 7.72 10.09 2.20
C SER A 144 7.84 9.93 3.72
N THR A 145 7.56 8.74 4.25
CA THR A 145 7.69 8.42 5.67
C THR A 145 8.85 7.48 5.96
N GLY A 146 9.80 7.36 5.02
CA GLY A 146 11.05 6.61 5.17
C GLY A 146 11.20 5.39 4.26
N GLY A 147 10.13 4.97 3.58
CA GLY A 147 10.13 3.82 2.66
C GLY A 147 10.04 2.46 3.36
N ASN A 148 9.41 1.50 2.67
CA ASN A 148 9.42 0.09 3.08
C ASN A 148 10.62 -0.69 2.54
N VAL A 149 11.38 -0.12 1.61
CA VAL A 149 12.44 -0.82 0.89
C VAL A 149 13.78 -0.14 1.16
N PHE A 150 14.83 -0.94 1.31
CA PHE A 150 16.19 -0.44 1.43
C PHE A 150 16.55 0.45 0.24
N ALA A 151 17.30 1.53 0.51
CA ALA A 151 17.71 2.54 -0.46
C ALA A 151 16.57 3.36 -1.11
N THR A 152 15.30 3.19 -0.71
CA THR A 152 14.23 4.09 -1.16
C THR A 152 14.56 5.55 -0.85
N LYS A 153 14.42 6.39 -1.87
CA LYS A 153 14.50 7.85 -1.75
C LYS A 153 13.18 8.46 -2.19
N ASN A 154 12.65 9.37 -1.38
CA ASN A 154 11.37 10.00 -1.67
C ASN A 154 11.46 10.88 -2.92
N ASN A 155 10.49 10.72 -3.82
CA ASN A 155 10.39 11.41 -5.11
C ASN A 155 11.59 11.18 -6.05
N GLU A 156 12.30 10.07 -5.89
CA GLU A 156 13.42 9.69 -6.77
C GLU A 156 13.18 8.29 -7.36
N THR A 157 13.76 8.07 -8.54
CA THR A 157 13.93 6.74 -9.13
C THR A 157 15.42 6.46 -9.21
N ILE A 158 15.88 5.43 -8.49
CA ILE A 158 17.29 5.04 -8.43
C ILE A 158 17.46 3.62 -8.97
N VAL A 159 18.71 3.25 -9.26
CA VAL A 159 19.08 1.87 -9.56
C VAL A 159 20.05 1.38 -8.49
N HIS A 160 19.73 0.24 -7.88
CA HIS A 160 20.57 -0.43 -6.88
C HIS A 160 20.74 -1.89 -7.28
N ASN A 161 21.99 -2.34 -7.47
CA ASN A 161 22.32 -3.72 -7.88
C ASN A 161 21.49 -4.22 -9.09
N GLY A 162 21.25 -3.35 -10.07
CA GLY A 162 20.44 -3.67 -11.25
C GLY A 162 18.92 -3.67 -11.04
N VAL A 163 18.42 -3.38 -9.84
CA VAL A 163 17.00 -3.20 -9.53
C VAL A 163 16.64 -1.72 -9.58
N THR A 164 15.58 -1.36 -10.30
CA THR A 164 15.06 0.01 -10.35
C THR A 164 14.09 0.22 -9.18
N ILE A 165 14.33 1.24 -8.35
CA ILE A 165 13.51 1.55 -7.17
C ILE A 165 12.94 2.95 -7.35
N MET A 166 11.61 3.04 -7.39
CA MET A 166 10.86 4.30 -7.45
C MET A 166 10.18 4.54 -6.11
N GLY A 167 10.61 5.59 -5.39
CA GLY A 167 9.95 6.05 -4.18
C GLY A 167 9.03 7.22 -4.51
N ASN A 168 7.71 7.03 -4.42
CA ASN A 168 6.75 8.11 -4.65
C ASN A 168 5.48 7.89 -3.83
N SER A 169 5.23 8.76 -2.85
CA SER A 169 4.04 8.74 -2.01
C SER A 169 2.89 9.63 -2.53
N ASN A 170 3.11 10.40 -3.60
CA ASN A 170 2.14 11.34 -4.17
C ASN A 170 1.65 10.89 -5.56
N LEU A 171 1.42 9.58 -5.75
CA LEU A 171 0.98 9.02 -7.03
C LEU A 171 -0.35 9.60 -7.54
N ALA A 172 -1.19 10.13 -6.65
CA ALA A 172 -2.43 10.79 -7.05
C ALA A 172 -2.18 12.05 -7.89
N ALA A 173 -1.07 12.76 -7.66
CA ALA A 173 -0.69 13.93 -8.45
C ALA A 173 -0.31 13.59 -9.89
N ASP A 174 0.10 12.34 -10.17
CA ASP A 174 0.39 11.87 -11.53
C ASP A 174 -0.91 11.57 -12.33
N MET A 175 -2.06 11.50 -11.66
CA MET A 175 -3.39 11.28 -12.25
C MET A 175 -4.36 12.42 -11.88
N PRO A 176 -4.02 13.68 -12.20
CA PRO A 176 -4.68 14.85 -11.61
C PRO A 176 -6.17 14.93 -11.95
N TRP A 177 -6.59 14.49 -13.14
CA TRP A 177 -7.98 14.60 -13.57
C TRP A 177 -8.93 13.77 -12.69
N ASP A 178 -8.63 12.49 -12.51
CA ASP A 178 -9.44 11.61 -11.67
C ASP A 178 -9.26 11.91 -10.18
N ALA A 179 -8.04 12.22 -9.74
CA ALA A 179 -7.76 12.58 -8.35
C ALA A 179 -8.54 13.83 -7.91
N SER A 180 -8.50 14.91 -8.70
CA SER A 180 -9.24 16.14 -8.40
C SER A 180 -10.75 15.90 -8.40
N LYS A 181 -11.27 15.11 -9.35
CA LYS A 181 -12.70 14.78 -9.43
C LYS A 181 -13.18 14.01 -8.19
N LEU A 182 -12.45 12.98 -7.76
CA LEU A 182 -12.82 12.19 -6.59
C LEU A 182 -12.67 12.97 -5.29
N TYR A 183 -11.60 13.77 -5.15
CA TYR A 183 -11.42 14.66 -4.01
C TYR A 183 -12.54 15.70 -3.91
N GLY A 184 -12.90 16.34 -5.02
CA GLY A 184 -14.01 17.30 -5.07
C GLY A 184 -15.35 16.68 -4.66
N LYS A 185 -15.60 15.42 -5.03
CA LYS A 185 -16.77 14.68 -4.55
C LYS A 185 -16.73 14.41 -3.04
N ASN A 186 -15.58 14.05 -2.49
CA ASN A 186 -15.43 13.88 -1.04
C ASN A 186 -15.73 15.18 -0.28
N VAL A 187 -15.20 16.31 -0.79
CA VAL A 187 -15.50 17.64 -0.23
C VAL A 187 -16.99 17.94 -0.34
N LEU A 188 -17.61 17.74 -1.51
CA LEU A 188 -19.04 17.97 -1.70
C LEU A 188 -19.91 17.13 -0.74
N ASN A 189 -19.59 15.84 -0.59
CA ASN A 189 -20.31 14.94 0.30
C ASN A 189 -20.18 15.39 1.76
N PHE A 190 -18.99 15.85 2.18
CA PHE A 190 -18.80 16.40 3.52
C PHE A 190 -19.56 17.73 3.71
N LEU A 191 -19.55 18.62 2.70
CA LEU A 191 -20.32 19.86 2.73
C LEU A 191 -21.82 19.61 2.90
N GLN A 192 -22.36 18.55 2.30
CA GLN A 192 -23.77 18.16 2.50
C GLN A 192 -24.10 17.72 3.93
N LEU A 193 -23.10 17.33 4.75
CA LEU A 193 -23.28 17.03 6.16
C LEU A 193 -23.32 18.30 7.03
N ILE A 194 -22.60 19.35 6.61
CA ILE A 194 -22.42 20.57 7.41
C ILE A 194 -23.15 21.80 6.88
N ILE A 195 -23.84 21.70 5.74
CA ILE A 195 -24.65 22.77 5.16
C ILE A 195 -26.11 22.32 5.11
N ASN A 196 -27.00 23.10 5.72
CA ASN A 196 -28.44 22.82 5.71
C ASN A 196 -29.09 23.21 4.37
N LYS A 197 -30.39 22.95 4.22
CA LYS A 197 -31.14 23.24 2.98
C LYS A 197 -31.23 24.73 2.68
N GLU A 198 -31.09 25.57 3.70
CA GLU A 198 -31.08 27.03 3.64
C GLU A 198 -29.69 27.61 3.33
N ALA A 199 -28.72 26.76 2.96
CA ALA A 199 -27.33 27.12 2.66
C ALA A 199 -26.57 27.76 3.84
N GLN A 200 -26.97 27.44 5.07
CA GLN A 200 -26.30 27.87 6.30
C GLN A 200 -25.42 26.76 6.87
N LEU A 201 -24.33 27.17 7.51
CA LEU A 201 -23.44 26.25 8.20
C LEU A 201 -24.14 25.68 9.44
N ASN A 202 -24.23 24.35 9.52
CA ASN A 202 -24.76 23.59 10.64
C ASN A 202 -23.74 22.55 11.09
N LEU A 203 -22.90 22.90 12.07
CA LEU A 203 -21.88 22.01 12.62
C LEU A 203 -22.50 21.11 13.70
N ASN A 204 -23.06 19.97 13.29
CA ASN A 204 -23.59 18.98 14.21
C ASN A 204 -22.45 18.16 14.85
N PHE A 205 -21.97 18.54 16.03
CA PHE A 205 -20.90 17.81 16.73
C PHE A 205 -21.32 16.49 17.38
N GLU A 206 -22.61 16.12 17.30
CA GLU A 206 -23.08 14.77 17.62
C GLU A 206 -22.86 13.79 16.46
N ASP A 207 -22.54 14.28 15.26
CA ASP A 207 -22.14 13.45 14.13
C ASP A 207 -20.64 13.11 14.22
N ASP A 208 -20.32 11.81 14.22
CA ASP A 208 -18.95 11.31 14.38
C ASP A 208 -18.00 11.79 13.27
N LEU A 209 -18.49 12.00 12.04
CA LEU A 209 -17.67 12.53 10.94
C LEU A 209 -17.39 14.01 11.14
N VAL A 210 -18.40 14.80 11.52
CA VAL A 210 -18.21 16.24 11.78
C VAL A 210 -17.27 16.46 12.96
N LYS A 211 -17.48 15.73 14.06
CA LYS A 211 -16.61 15.76 15.24
C LYS A 211 -15.19 15.29 14.91
N GLY A 212 -15.06 14.18 14.18
CA GLY A 212 -13.76 13.60 13.81
C GLY A 212 -12.96 14.43 12.81
N CYS A 213 -13.62 15.22 11.96
CA CYS A 213 -12.94 16.10 11.00
C CYS A 213 -12.59 17.49 11.57
N CYS A 214 -13.23 17.93 12.65
CA CYS A 214 -13.00 19.25 13.22
C CYS A 214 -11.75 19.26 14.12
N ILE A 215 -10.69 19.97 13.71
CA ILE A 215 -9.46 20.11 14.50
C ILE A 215 -9.56 21.27 15.51
N THR A 216 -10.06 22.42 15.06
CA THR A 216 -10.20 23.64 15.86
C THR A 216 -11.58 24.26 15.67
N HIS A 217 -12.18 24.79 16.74
CA HIS A 217 -13.43 25.54 16.68
C HIS A 217 -13.41 26.68 17.70
N ASN A 218 -13.84 27.88 17.29
CA ASN A 218 -13.87 29.08 18.14
C ASN A 218 -12.55 29.41 18.87
N GLY A 219 -11.42 29.19 18.21
CA GLY A 219 -10.10 29.47 18.77
C GLY A 219 -9.53 28.38 19.68
N GLU A 220 -10.26 27.29 19.90
CA GLU A 220 -9.81 26.16 20.71
C GLU A 220 -9.54 24.92 19.85
N VAL A 221 -8.51 24.15 20.21
CA VAL A 221 -8.33 22.80 19.66
C VAL A 221 -9.44 21.93 20.24
N VAL A 222 -10.22 21.26 19.40
CA VAL A 222 -11.34 20.40 19.83
C VAL A 222 -11.05 18.91 19.64
N HIS A 223 -10.17 18.55 18.70
CA HIS A 223 -9.86 17.17 18.36
C HIS A 223 -8.95 16.49 19.40
N GLU A 224 -9.41 15.37 19.97
CA GLU A 224 -8.73 14.67 21.06
C GLU A 224 -7.29 14.27 20.74
N ARG A 225 -7.02 13.78 19.51
CA ARG A 225 -5.65 13.40 19.10
C ARG A 225 -4.67 14.58 18.97
N VAL A 226 -5.18 15.80 18.87
CA VAL A 226 -4.36 17.03 18.70
C VAL A 226 -4.28 17.83 19.99
N LYS A 227 -5.28 17.69 20.89
CA LYS A 227 -5.32 18.34 22.21
C LYS A 227 -4.14 17.99 23.12
N GLY A 228 -3.39 16.91 22.86
CA GLY A 228 -2.35 16.41 23.74
C GLY A 228 -1.00 16.15 23.06
N GLU A 229 -0.21 17.22 22.89
CA GLU A 229 1.25 17.26 23.09
C GLU A 229 1.59 18.72 23.48
N SER A 230 1.37 19.09 24.75
CA SER A 230 1.94 20.31 25.36
C SER A 230 2.79 19.92 26.56
#